data_AF-A0A5S4G3T8-F1
#
_entry.id   AF-A0A5S4G3T8-F1
#
_cell.length_a   1.000
_cell.length_b   1.000
_cell.length_c   1.000
_cell.angle_alpha   90.00
_cell.angle_beta   90.00
_cell.angle_gamma   90.00
#
_symmetry.space_group_name_H-M   'P 1'
#
loop_
_entity.id
_entity.type
_entity.pdbx_description
1 polymer ?
#
loop_
_entity_poly.entity_id
_entity_poly.type
_entity_poly.pdbx_seq_one_letter_code
_entity_poly.pdbx_strand_id
1 'polypeptide(L)'
;MILACSGWACTRLISVSKVPGGNPVARNDPEGFAIEFMICGDCGKNFCDRCHAPGSVFRAPRCAHCGGKLVPGRRLEQLSGRPRPAEVEHHDRAVSAIGSGRFEDALRDLDEAIRLRPAYATAHHWRGIALTDSGRPAEALAAFEEAIRLNPSDVPSRFEKARALSLLERDAEALAAYEETVAVEPRYPAPQVNRAVLLMDAGRDAEALAVIDQAIALLTSGTAVGAGQYDLASAHSVKGAALVKLDRCEEALPVIDYAIDNGPDSWNDHYNKSVALEALGRIEESEIARSIADSLRDA
;
A
#
# COMPACT_ATOMS: atom_id res chain seq x y z
N MET A 1 14.19 26.23 2.13
CA MET A 1 14.13 24.79 2.51
C MET A 1 12.85 24.17 1.96
N ILE A 2 12.96 22.98 1.36
CA ILE A 2 11.82 22.18 0.88
C ILE A 2 11.77 20.91 1.73
N LEU A 3 10.59 20.56 2.24
CA LEU A 3 10.34 19.33 2.99
C LEU A 3 9.37 18.45 2.20
N ALA A 4 9.46 17.13 2.37
CA ALA A 4 8.48 16.21 1.81
C ALA A 4 7.32 16.00 2.77
N CYS A 5 6.10 15.93 2.23
CA CYS A 5 4.95 15.46 3.01
C CYS A 5 5.13 13.97 3.33
N SER A 6 4.87 13.60 4.58
CA SER A 6 4.90 12.22 5.08
C SER A 6 3.51 11.59 5.13
N GLY A 7 2.50 12.25 4.56
CA GLY A 7 1.20 11.64 4.35
C GLY A 7 1.27 10.55 3.28
N TRP A 8 0.35 9.59 3.38
CA TRP A 8 0.11 8.50 2.43
C TRP A 8 0.26 8.92 0.96
N ALA A 9 1.37 8.52 0.33
CA ALA A 9 1.73 8.78 -1.06
C ALA A 9 1.61 10.27 -1.49
N CYS A 10 1.70 11.21 -0.55
CA CYS A 10 1.54 12.62 -0.85
C CYS A 10 2.80 13.15 -1.53
N THR A 11 2.71 13.40 -2.84
CA THR A 11 3.80 13.96 -3.65
C THR A 11 3.97 15.47 -3.47
N ARG A 12 3.06 16.12 -2.73
CA ARG A 12 3.09 17.56 -2.49
C ARG A 12 4.29 17.93 -1.63
N LEU A 13 5.08 18.88 -2.12
CA LEU A 13 6.22 19.42 -1.40
C LEU A 13 5.75 20.48 -0.41
N ILE A 14 6.47 20.64 0.69
CA ILE A 14 6.22 21.68 1.68
C ILE A 14 7.29 22.74 1.50
N SER A 15 6.88 23.92 1.07
CA SER A 15 7.76 25.07 1.00
C SER A 15 7.65 25.83 2.31
N VAL A 16 8.77 26.00 3.01
CA VAL A 16 8.83 26.85 4.19
C VAL A 16 8.92 28.31 3.75
N SER A 17 8.05 28.76 2.84
CA SER A 17 8.18 30.01 2.09
C SER A 17 7.86 31.29 2.87
N LYS A 18 7.51 31.16 4.16
CA LYS A 18 7.43 32.28 5.12
C LYS A 18 8.78 32.56 5.83
N VAL A 19 9.86 31.81 5.55
CA VAL A 19 11.24 32.16 5.97
C VAL A 19 12.11 32.61 4.78
N PRO A 20 13.13 33.47 5.00
CA PRO A 20 14.14 33.80 3.99
C PRO A 20 14.76 32.54 3.38
N GLY A 21 14.86 32.46 2.04
CA GLY A 21 15.32 31.25 1.33
C GLY A 21 14.23 30.21 1.01
N GLY A 22 12.96 30.60 1.10
CA GLY A 22 11.81 29.83 0.60
C GLY A 22 11.71 29.82 -0.92
N ASN A 23 11.10 28.77 -1.50
CA ASN A 23 10.89 28.70 -2.95
C ASN A 23 9.81 29.73 -3.38
N PRO A 24 10.14 30.76 -4.20
CA PRO A 24 9.19 31.78 -4.61
C PRO A 24 8.07 31.23 -5.51
N VAL A 25 8.33 30.14 -6.25
CA VAL A 25 7.34 29.47 -7.12
C VAL A 25 6.22 28.83 -6.29
N ALA A 26 6.55 28.34 -5.09
CA ALA A 26 5.58 27.66 -4.21
C ALA A 26 4.39 28.52 -3.79
N ARG A 27 4.52 29.86 -3.83
CA ARG A 27 3.40 30.77 -3.54
C ARG A 27 2.36 30.82 -4.66
N ASN A 28 2.77 30.49 -5.88
CA ASN A 28 1.95 30.55 -7.08
C ASN A 28 1.53 29.15 -7.58
N ASP A 29 1.93 28.08 -6.88
CA ASP A 29 1.57 26.69 -7.17
C ASP A 29 1.04 25.99 -5.90
N PRO A 30 -0.23 26.24 -5.52
CA PRO A 30 -0.82 25.65 -4.32
C PRO A 30 -1.07 24.14 -4.46
N GLU A 31 -1.07 23.59 -5.68
CA GLU A 31 -1.26 22.16 -5.90
C GLU A 31 0.04 21.38 -5.68
N GLY A 32 1.16 21.87 -6.20
CA GLY A 32 2.48 21.28 -6.01
C GLY A 32 3.10 21.58 -4.64
N PHE A 33 2.71 22.68 -3.99
CA PHE A 33 3.31 23.13 -2.74
C PHE A 33 2.33 23.49 -1.63
N ALA A 34 2.67 23.07 -0.41
CA ALA A 34 2.02 23.52 0.82
C ALA A 34 2.87 24.57 1.53
N ILE A 35 2.21 25.65 1.95
CA ILE A 35 2.82 26.76 2.72
C ILE A 35 2.47 26.61 4.21
N GLU A 36 1.31 26.02 4.50
CA GLU A 36 0.90 25.64 5.85
C GLU A 36 0.95 24.12 5.98
N PHE A 37 1.50 23.67 7.10
CA PHE A 37 1.75 22.26 7.36
C PHE A 37 1.84 22.02 8.87
N MET A 38 1.78 20.75 9.25
CA MET A 38 1.92 20.27 10.62
C MET A 38 3.15 19.38 10.74
N ILE A 39 3.69 19.30 11.95
CA ILE A 39 4.88 18.51 12.29
C ILE A 39 4.49 17.61 13.45
N CYS A 40 4.89 16.35 13.39
CA CYS A 40 4.77 15.47 14.54
C CYS A 40 5.78 15.85 15.63
N GLY A 41 5.28 16.09 16.85
CA GLY A 41 6.14 16.37 18.00
C GLY A 41 7.08 15.21 18.38
N ASP A 42 6.69 13.97 18.09
CA ASP A 42 7.45 12.78 18.48
C ASP A 42 8.50 12.38 17.44
N CYS A 43 8.12 12.20 16.18
CA CYS A 43 9.03 11.71 15.12
C CYS A 43 9.56 12.80 14.17
N GLY A 44 9.06 14.04 14.26
CA GLY A 44 9.48 15.15 13.40
C GLY A 44 8.98 15.09 11.94
N LYS A 45 8.18 14.08 11.57
CA LYS A 45 7.61 14.00 10.21
C LYS A 45 6.64 15.15 9.93
N ASN A 46 6.61 15.59 8.67
CA ASN A 46 5.86 16.77 8.21
C ASN A 46 4.62 16.34 7.43
N PHE A 47 3.49 17.03 7.60
CA PHE A 47 2.23 16.74 6.93
C PHE A 47 1.68 18.04 6.35
N CYS A 48 1.44 18.09 5.04
CA CYS A 48 0.83 19.26 4.43
C CYS A 48 -0.61 19.45 4.88
N ASP A 49 -1.12 20.66 4.67
CA ASP A 49 -2.53 21.04 4.83
C ASP A 49 -3.53 20.02 4.26
N ARG A 50 -3.29 19.47 3.07
CA ARG A 50 -4.14 18.43 2.47
C ARG A 50 -4.22 17.18 3.34
N CYS A 51 -3.08 16.74 3.86
CA CYS A 51 -3.00 15.55 4.72
C CYS A 51 -3.46 15.79 6.15
N HIS A 52 -3.86 16.99 6.54
CA HIS A 52 -4.38 17.23 7.89
C HIS A 52 -5.64 18.09 7.91
N ALA A 53 -6.20 18.42 6.75
CA ALA A 53 -7.38 19.26 6.63
C ALA A 53 -8.58 18.57 7.32
N PRO A 54 -9.54 19.34 7.87
CA PRO A 54 -10.82 18.79 8.27
C PRO A 54 -11.46 17.98 7.13
N GLY A 55 -11.91 16.77 7.43
CA GLY A 55 -12.44 15.83 6.42
C GLY A 55 -11.38 15.06 5.63
N SER A 56 -10.08 15.32 5.85
CA SER A 56 -9.03 14.45 5.33
C SER A 56 -9.10 13.06 5.99
N VAL A 57 -8.61 12.05 5.27
CA VAL A 57 -8.55 10.65 5.75
C VAL A 57 -7.75 10.55 7.05
N PHE A 58 -6.82 11.47 7.29
CA PHE A 58 -6.18 11.70 8.57
C PHE A 58 -7.18 12.36 9.53
N ARG A 59 -8.18 11.59 9.96
CA ARG A 59 -9.32 12.03 10.79
C ARG A 59 -8.94 12.50 12.20
N ALA A 60 -7.66 12.67 12.50
CA ALA A 60 -7.16 13.12 13.78
C ALA A 60 -5.92 14.01 13.63
N PRO A 61 -5.67 14.94 14.57
CA PRO A 61 -4.42 15.72 14.65
C PRO A 61 -3.25 14.85 15.15
N ARG A 62 -3.14 13.62 14.65
CA ARG A 62 -2.14 12.62 15.02
C ARG A 62 -1.34 12.21 13.79
N CYS A 63 -0.06 11.97 14.01
CA CYS A 63 0.88 11.55 13.00
C CYS A 63 0.52 10.15 12.49
N ALA A 64 0.36 9.99 11.18
CA ALA A 64 0.11 8.67 10.59
C ALA A 64 1.28 7.69 10.73
N HIS A 65 2.49 8.20 10.98
CA HIS A 65 3.68 7.38 11.18
C HIS A 65 3.85 6.86 12.61
N CYS A 66 3.57 7.69 13.62
CA CYS A 66 3.86 7.32 15.01
C CYS A 66 2.71 7.58 16.01
N GLY A 67 1.53 8.00 15.55
CA GLY A 67 0.40 8.37 16.40
C GLY A 67 0.61 9.62 17.29
N GLY A 68 1.80 10.21 17.23
CA GLY A 68 2.20 11.40 18.00
C GLY A 68 1.39 12.64 17.65
N LYS A 69 1.37 13.62 18.55
CA LYS A 69 0.58 14.84 18.37
C LYS A 69 1.18 15.71 17.26
N LEU A 70 0.34 16.09 16.29
CA LEU A 70 0.70 17.07 15.28
C LEU A 70 0.62 18.49 15.86
N VAL A 71 1.62 19.31 15.58
CA VAL A 71 1.68 20.73 15.94
C VAL A 71 1.96 21.60 14.71
N PRO A 72 1.59 22.89 14.72
CA PRO A 72 1.79 23.76 13.56
C PRO A 72 3.26 23.90 13.14
N GLY A 73 3.50 23.90 11.83
CA GLY A 73 4.82 23.96 11.19
C GLY A 73 5.67 25.17 11.57
N ARG A 74 5.05 26.27 12.03
CA ARG A 74 5.76 27.44 12.61
C ARG A 74 6.63 27.10 13.83
N ARG A 75 6.49 25.91 14.41
CA ARG A 75 7.30 25.42 15.54
C ARG A 75 8.49 24.54 15.10
N LEU A 76 8.78 24.43 13.79
CA LEU A 76 9.82 23.54 13.25
C LEU A 76 11.17 23.66 13.97
N GLU A 77 11.68 24.89 14.10
CA GLU A 77 12.98 25.14 14.75
C GLU A 77 12.99 24.72 16.22
N GLN A 78 11.85 24.81 16.91
CA GLN A 78 11.72 24.43 18.32
C GLN A 78 11.73 22.91 18.53
N LEU A 79 11.40 22.15 17.48
CA LEU A 79 11.34 20.68 17.51
C LEU A 79 12.60 20.03 16.94
N SER A 80 13.35 20.77 16.12
CA SER A 80 14.62 20.30 15.55
C SER A 80 15.59 19.89 16.65
N GLY A 81 16.22 18.72 16.49
CA GLY A 81 17.22 18.19 17.44
C GLY A 81 16.66 17.66 18.76
N ARG A 82 15.34 17.65 18.98
CA ARG A 82 14.76 16.96 20.14
C ARG A 82 14.95 15.44 20.02
N PRO A 83 15.31 14.75 21.11
CA PRO A 83 15.37 13.28 21.10
C PRO A 83 13.99 12.71 20.82
N ARG A 84 13.94 11.62 20.05
CA ARG A 84 12.69 10.91 19.77
C ARG A 84 12.27 10.11 21.01
N PRO A 85 10.97 9.97 21.29
CA PRO A 85 10.52 9.07 22.34
C PRO A 85 10.98 7.64 22.06
N ALA A 86 11.36 6.90 23.10
CA ALA A 86 11.91 5.55 22.98
C ALA A 86 10.96 4.61 22.21
N GLU A 87 9.65 4.70 22.43
CA GLU A 87 8.68 3.90 21.70
C GLU A 87 8.69 4.17 20.18
N VAL A 88 8.98 5.40 19.77
CA VAL A 88 9.11 5.77 18.35
C VAL A 88 10.42 5.24 17.78
N GLU A 89 11.50 5.26 18.56
CA GLU A 89 12.79 4.68 18.14
C GLU A 89 12.70 3.15 17.99
N HIS A 90 12.05 2.46 18.94
CA HIS A 90 11.76 1.04 18.82
C HIS A 90 10.92 0.73 17.58
N HIS A 91 9.83 1.46 17.38
CA HIS A 91 9.02 1.34 16.17
C HIS A 91 9.83 1.54 14.87
N ASP A 92 10.65 2.60 14.79
CA ASP A 92 11.44 2.89 13.59
C ASP A 92 12.50 1.81 13.32
N ARG A 93 13.13 1.25 14.37
CA ARG A 93 14.04 0.11 14.25
C ARG A 93 13.32 -1.14 13.77
N ALA A 94 12.11 -1.40 14.26
CA ALA A 94 11.31 -2.52 13.81
C ALA A 94 10.93 -2.43 12.33
N VAL A 95 10.44 -1.27 11.86
CA VAL A 95 10.11 -1.06 10.44
C VAL A 95 11.34 -1.31 9.54
N SER A 96 12.52 -0.85 9.97
CA SER A 96 13.78 -1.13 9.27
C SER A 96 14.16 -2.62 9.27
N ALA A 97 13.92 -3.30 10.40
CA ALA A 97 14.17 -4.74 10.51
C ALA A 97 13.24 -5.58 9.62
N ILE A 98 11.95 -5.21 9.50
CA ILE A 98 10.99 -5.82 8.56
C ILE A 98 11.51 -5.70 7.13
N GLY A 99 11.91 -4.50 6.70
CA GLY A 99 12.45 -4.28 5.35
C GLY A 99 13.76 -5.04 5.05
N SER A 100 14.40 -5.60 6.08
CA SER A 100 15.59 -6.46 5.94
C SER A 100 15.28 -7.95 6.18
N GLY A 101 14.02 -8.35 6.31
CA GLY A 101 13.60 -9.72 6.62
C GLY A 101 13.90 -10.21 8.04
N ARG A 102 14.32 -9.32 8.96
CA ARG A 102 14.62 -9.67 10.37
C ARG A 102 13.35 -9.57 11.23
N PHE A 103 12.38 -10.44 10.94
CA PHE A 103 11.04 -10.33 11.53
C PHE A 103 11.02 -10.53 13.06
N GLU A 104 11.80 -11.46 13.60
CA GLU A 104 11.85 -11.67 15.07
C GLU A 104 12.48 -10.50 15.83
N ASP A 105 13.46 -9.80 15.21
CA ASP A 105 14.01 -8.57 15.78
C ASP A 105 12.95 -7.45 15.74
N ALA A 106 12.21 -7.35 14.64
CA ALA A 106 11.13 -6.38 14.51
C ALA A 106 10.03 -6.60 15.56
N LEU A 107 9.62 -7.85 15.78
CA LEU A 107 8.60 -8.19 16.78
C LEU A 107 9.03 -7.79 18.19
N ARG A 108 10.30 -8.07 18.57
CA ARG A 108 10.84 -7.63 19.87
C ARG A 108 10.80 -6.12 20.06
N ASP A 109 11.18 -5.36 19.04
CA ASP A 109 11.12 -3.91 19.09
C ASP A 109 9.68 -3.38 19.09
N LEU A 110 8.76 -3.99 18.36
CA LEU A 110 7.35 -3.59 18.35
C LEU A 110 6.67 -3.89 19.69
N ASP A 111 6.95 -5.04 20.29
CA ASP A 111 6.46 -5.39 21.62
C ASP A 111 6.94 -4.37 22.66
N GLU A 112 8.19 -3.91 22.58
CA GLU A 112 8.71 -2.87 23.46
C GLU A 112 8.07 -1.50 23.18
N ALA A 113 7.87 -1.12 21.91
CA ALA A 113 7.15 0.10 21.55
C ALA A 113 5.70 0.09 22.08
N ILE A 114 5.01 -1.04 21.98
CA ILE A 114 3.65 -1.25 22.50
C ILE A 114 3.66 -1.24 24.02
N ARG A 115 4.65 -1.85 24.68
CA ARG A 115 4.79 -1.82 26.14
C ARG A 115 4.92 -0.39 26.67
N LEU A 116 5.74 0.43 26.00
CA LEU A 116 5.96 1.84 26.34
C LEU A 116 4.75 2.72 26.00
N ARG A 117 4.00 2.39 24.94
CA ARG A 117 2.79 3.09 24.51
C ARG A 117 1.70 2.07 24.08
N PRO A 118 0.85 1.58 25.01
CA PRO A 118 -0.14 0.55 24.67
C PRO A 118 -1.14 0.95 23.59
N ALA A 119 -1.49 2.23 23.52
CA ALA A 119 -2.39 2.80 22.50
C ALA A 119 -1.66 3.19 21.19
N TYR A 120 -0.53 2.56 20.87
CA TYR A 120 0.26 2.85 19.68
C TYR A 120 -0.26 2.08 18.46
N ALA A 121 -1.36 2.55 17.87
CA ALA A 121 -2.02 1.90 16.73
C ALA A 121 -1.05 1.49 15.60
N THR A 122 -0.12 2.37 15.21
CA THR A 122 0.84 2.08 14.14
C THR A 122 1.82 0.97 14.51
N ALA A 123 2.21 0.81 15.77
CA ALA A 123 3.04 -0.30 16.21
C ALA A 123 2.29 -1.65 16.12
N HIS A 124 1.00 -1.67 16.46
CA HIS A 124 0.15 -2.84 16.26
C HIS A 124 0.00 -3.19 14.77
N HIS A 125 -0.16 -2.20 13.90
CA HIS A 125 -0.19 -2.39 12.44
C HIS A 125 1.09 -3.07 11.93
N TRP A 126 2.27 -2.51 12.26
CA TRP A 126 3.55 -3.10 11.83
C TRP A 126 3.83 -4.45 12.48
N ARG A 127 3.30 -4.72 13.68
CA ARG A 127 3.36 -6.04 14.31
C ARG A 127 2.57 -7.05 13.50
N GLY A 128 1.38 -6.68 13.02
CA GLY A 128 0.61 -7.50 12.09
C GLY A 128 1.36 -7.80 10.79
N ILE A 129 2.02 -6.79 10.20
CA ILE A 129 2.85 -6.98 9.00
C ILE A 129 3.99 -7.97 9.28
N ALA A 130 4.77 -7.74 10.33
CA ALA A 130 5.89 -8.62 10.70
C ALA A 130 5.44 -10.08 10.93
N LEU A 131 4.28 -10.27 11.56
CA LEU A 131 3.68 -11.61 11.77
C LEU A 131 3.24 -12.24 10.45
N THR A 132 2.60 -11.47 9.57
CA THR A 132 2.17 -11.95 8.26
C THR A 132 3.37 -12.41 7.42
N ASP A 133 4.38 -11.56 7.31
CA ASP A 133 5.56 -11.79 6.47
C ASP A 133 6.50 -12.88 7.04
N SER A 134 6.39 -13.19 8.34
CA SER A 134 7.06 -14.33 8.98
C SER A 134 6.23 -15.62 8.97
N GLY A 135 5.11 -15.67 8.26
CA GLY A 135 4.29 -16.88 8.11
C GLY A 135 3.35 -17.17 9.30
N ARG A 136 3.01 -16.15 10.09
CA ARG A 136 2.11 -16.24 11.27
C ARG A 136 0.83 -15.39 11.10
N PRO A 137 0.06 -15.55 10.00
CA PRO A 137 -1.10 -14.69 9.71
C PRO A 137 -2.23 -14.80 10.75
N ALA A 138 -2.37 -15.94 11.44
CA ALA A 138 -3.35 -16.09 12.52
C ALA A 138 -3.10 -15.13 13.70
N GLU A 139 -1.84 -14.94 14.09
CA GLU A 139 -1.48 -13.98 15.14
C GLU A 139 -1.54 -12.54 14.64
N ALA A 140 -1.30 -12.33 13.34
CA ALA A 140 -1.39 -11.01 12.72
C ALA A 140 -2.80 -10.41 12.80
N LEU A 141 -3.85 -11.24 12.70
CA LEU A 141 -5.24 -10.80 12.80
C LEU A 141 -5.50 -10.01 14.09
N ALA A 142 -5.01 -10.50 15.24
CA ALA A 142 -5.20 -9.83 16.53
C ALA A 142 -4.48 -8.46 16.57
N ALA A 143 -3.30 -8.37 15.97
CA ALA A 143 -2.54 -7.13 15.89
C ALA A 143 -3.25 -6.09 14.98
N PHE A 144 -3.76 -6.51 13.82
CA PHE A 144 -4.53 -5.64 12.95
C PHE A 144 -5.86 -5.20 13.57
N GLU A 145 -6.55 -6.10 14.28
CA GLU A 145 -7.77 -5.76 15.01
C GLU A 145 -7.53 -4.70 16.08
N GLU A 146 -6.44 -4.82 16.83
CA GLU A 146 -6.07 -3.81 17.83
C GLU A 146 -5.67 -2.48 17.19
N ALA A 147 -4.94 -2.51 16.06
CA ALA A 147 -4.63 -1.32 15.28
C ALA A 147 -5.91 -0.59 14.81
N ILE A 148 -6.88 -1.33 14.26
CA ILE A 148 -8.18 -0.81 13.80
C ILE A 148 -9.00 -0.29 14.99
N ARG A 149 -8.99 -0.97 16.14
CA ARG A 149 -9.70 -0.54 17.34
C ARG A 149 -9.16 0.79 17.86
N LEU A 150 -7.83 0.94 17.88
CA LEU A 150 -7.15 2.16 18.32
C LEU A 150 -7.25 3.30 17.29
N ASN A 151 -7.28 2.96 16.00
CA ASN A 151 -7.46 3.90 14.90
C ASN A 151 -8.49 3.37 13.88
N PRO A 152 -9.79 3.63 14.09
CA PRO A 152 -10.83 3.19 13.17
C PRO A 152 -10.76 3.82 11.78
N SER A 153 -9.88 4.78 11.51
CA SER A 153 -9.64 5.32 10.15
C SER A 153 -8.44 4.69 9.43
N ASP A 154 -7.77 3.72 10.05
CA ASP A 154 -6.65 2.99 9.45
C ASP A 154 -7.17 2.02 8.38
N VAL A 155 -7.29 2.52 7.15
CA VAL A 155 -7.60 1.73 5.95
C VAL A 155 -6.52 0.67 5.68
N PRO A 156 -5.21 0.98 5.80
CA PRO A 156 -4.14 -0.01 5.62
C PRO A 156 -4.29 -1.22 6.54
N SER A 157 -4.52 -1.02 7.83
CA SER A 157 -4.73 -2.14 8.76
C SER A 157 -5.94 -3.02 8.40
N ARG A 158 -7.00 -2.44 7.80
CA ARG A 158 -8.15 -3.24 7.31
C ARG A 158 -7.80 -4.10 6.12
N PHE A 159 -7.10 -3.50 5.15
CA PHE A 159 -6.60 -4.21 3.98
C PHE A 159 -5.67 -5.36 4.39
N GLU A 160 -4.74 -5.10 5.31
CA GLU A 160 -3.80 -6.10 5.78
C GLU A 160 -4.47 -7.21 6.61
N LYS A 161 -5.52 -6.88 7.38
CA LYS A 161 -6.39 -7.89 8.00
C LYS A 161 -7.04 -8.78 6.94
N ALA A 162 -7.59 -8.21 5.87
CA ALA A 162 -8.21 -8.98 4.78
C ALA A 162 -7.17 -9.88 4.08
N ARG A 163 -5.94 -9.38 3.87
CA ARG A 163 -4.82 -10.18 3.34
C ARG A 163 -4.45 -11.34 4.26
N ALA A 164 -4.37 -11.11 5.56
CA ALA A 164 -4.10 -12.17 6.53
C ALA A 164 -5.22 -13.24 6.55
N LEU A 165 -6.49 -12.85 6.34
CA LEU A 165 -7.60 -13.81 6.19
C LEU A 165 -7.44 -14.66 4.91
N SER A 166 -7.03 -14.05 3.80
CA SER A 166 -6.75 -14.75 2.54
C SER A 166 -5.60 -15.76 2.69
N LEU A 167 -4.52 -15.39 3.38
CA LEU A 167 -3.39 -16.30 3.66
C LEU A 167 -3.76 -17.47 4.59
N LEU A 168 -4.88 -17.36 5.31
CA LEU A 168 -5.44 -18.43 6.13
C LEU A 168 -6.49 -19.26 5.37
N GLU A 169 -6.65 -19.03 4.07
CA GLU A 169 -7.67 -19.67 3.20
C GLU A 169 -9.10 -19.44 3.72
N ARG A 170 -9.33 -18.33 4.43
CA ARG A 170 -10.65 -17.90 4.92
C ARG A 170 -11.31 -16.99 3.89
N ASP A 171 -11.45 -17.47 2.66
CA ASP A 171 -11.76 -16.66 1.48
C ASP A 171 -13.05 -15.86 1.59
N ALA A 172 -14.12 -16.46 2.14
CA ALA A 172 -15.39 -15.75 2.33
C ALA A 172 -15.25 -14.54 3.27
N GLU A 173 -14.45 -14.67 4.34
CA GLU A 173 -14.19 -13.59 5.28
C GLU A 173 -13.23 -12.55 4.69
N ALA A 174 -12.24 -13.00 3.91
CA ALA A 174 -11.31 -12.12 3.20
C ALA A 174 -12.05 -11.25 2.16
N LEU A 175 -12.93 -11.84 1.34
CA LEU A 175 -13.76 -11.13 0.38
C LEU A 175 -14.63 -10.07 1.06
N ALA A 176 -15.30 -10.42 2.16
CA ALA A 176 -16.09 -9.46 2.94
C ALA A 176 -15.22 -8.33 3.52
N ALA A 177 -14.05 -8.65 4.07
CA ALA A 177 -13.13 -7.65 4.63
C ALA A 177 -12.56 -6.71 3.55
N TYR A 178 -12.30 -7.21 2.33
CA TYR A 178 -11.92 -6.36 1.20
C TYR A 178 -13.07 -5.42 0.79
N GLU A 179 -14.31 -5.91 0.72
CA GLU A 179 -15.49 -5.09 0.43
C GLU A 179 -15.70 -3.98 1.48
N GLU A 180 -15.57 -4.30 2.76
CA GLU A 180 -15.61 -3.31 3.83
C GLU A 180 -14.50 -2.26 3.67
N THR A 181 -13.29 -2.68 3.29
CA THR A 181 -12.16 -1.75 3.08
C THR A 181 -12.45 -0.79 1.92
N VAL A 182 -12.99 -1.30 0.80
CA VAL A 182 -13.41 -0.48 -0.35
C VAL A 182 -14.53 0.49 0.06
N ALA A 183 -15.47 0.07 0.89
CA ALA A 183 -16.54 0.95 1.37
C ALA A 183 -16.02 2.11 2.24
N VAL A 184 -14.95 1.90 3.02
CA VAL A 184 -14.34 2.94 3.86
C VAL A 184 -13.52 3.94 3.03
N GLU A 185 -12.73 3.46 2.06
CA GLU A 185 -11.96 4.31 1.14
C GLU A 185 -12.01 3.74 -0.28
N PRO A 186 -12.97 4.18 -1.10
CA PRO A 186 -13.14 3.71 -2.47
C PRO A 186 -11.97 4.04 -3.40
N ARG A 187 -11.08 4.96 -3.01
CA ARG A 187 -9.89 5.33 -3.80
C ARG A 187 -8.66 4.50 -3.46
N TYR A 188 -8.76 3.48 -2.61
CA TYR A 188 -7.66 2.57 -2.32
C TYR A 188 -7.76 1.33 -3.24
N PRO A 189 -6.86 1.16 -4.23
CA PRO A 189 -7.02 0.13 -5.26
C PRO A 189 -6.64 -1.28 -4.81
N ALA A 190 -5.70 -1.43 -3.87
CA ALA A 190 -5.15 -2.73 -3.48
C ALA A 190 -6.19 -3.76 -3.02
N PRO A 191 -7.25 -3.41 -2.24
CA PRO A 191 -8.35 -4.32 -1.92
C PRO A 191 -9.07 -4.89 -3.15
N GLN A 192 -9.28 -4.10 -4.21
CA GLN A 192 -9.96 -4.56 -5.43
C GLN A 192 -9.09 -5.55 -6.21
N VAL A 193 -7.78 -5.31 -6.29
CA VAL A 193 -6.83 -6.22 -6.95
C VAL A 193 -6.82 -7.58 -6.25
N ASN A 194 -6.67 -7.61 -4.91
CA ASN A 194 -6.65 -8.87 -4.16
C ASN A 194 -8.02 -9.58 -4.16
N ARG A 195 -9.11 -8.81 -4.12
CA ARG A 195 -10.47 -9.36 -4.29
C ARG A 195 -10.65 -10.03 -5.65
N ALA A 196 -10.11 -9.45 -6.73
CA ALA A 196 -10.16 -10.05 -8.07
C ALA A 196 -9.39 -11.39 -8.12
N VAL A 197 -8.22 -11.48 -7.49
CA VAL A 197 -7.47 -12.75 -7.39
C VAL A 197 -8.31 -13.84 -6.70
N LEU A 198 -8.88 -13.55 -5.52
CA LEU A 198 -9.74 -14.51 -4.81
C LEU A 198 -10.98 -14.91 -5.61
N LEU A 199 -11.57 -13.98 -6.37
CA LEU A 199 -12.70 -14.28 -7.25
C LEU A 199 -12.28 -15.24 -8.37
N MET A 200 -11.08 -15.10 -8.95
CA MET A 200 -10.56 -16.02 -9.95
C MET A 200 -10.27 -17.41 -9.39
N ASP A 201 -9.78 -17.49 -8.15
CA ASP A 201 -9.55 -18.78 -7.47
C ASP A 201 -10.87 -19.50 -7.19
N ALA A 202 -11.94 -18.72 -6.92
CA ALA A 202 -13.31 -19.23 -6.80
C ALA A 202 -14.00 -19.50 -8.16
N GLY A 203 -13.32 -19.34 -9.29
CA GLY A 203 -13.88 -19.55 -10.64
C GLY A 203 -14.89 -18.49 -11.08
N ARG A 204 -14.95 -17.34 -10.40
CA ARG A 204 -15.83 -16.20 -10.71
C ARG A 204 -15.11 -15.19 -11.61
N ASP A 205 -14.55 -15.67 -12.72
CA ASP A 205 -13.62 -14.91 -13.56
C ASP A 205 -14.23 -13.66 -14.20
N ALA A 206 -15.51 -13.72 -14.62
CA ALA A 206 -16.22 -12.57 -15.17
C ALA A 206 -16.43 -11.45 -14.13
N GLU A 207 -16.67 -11.83 -12.87
CA GLU A 207 -16.75 -10.87 -11.76
C GLU A 207 -15.38 -10.30 -11.42
N ALA A 208 -14.34 -11.14 -11.39
CA ALA A 208 -12.96 -10.68 -11.19
C ALA A 208 -12.56 -9.65 -12.25
N LEU A 209 -12.91 -9.89 -13.52
CA LEU A 209 -12.66 -8.96 -14.62
C LEU A 209 -13.35 -7.61 -14.41
N ALA A 210 -14.62 -7.61 -13.98
CA ALA A 210 -15.34 -6.37 -13.71
C ALA A 210 -14.72 -5.57 -12.54
N VAL A 211 -14.20 -6.28 -11.53
CA VAL A 211 -13.57 -5.65 -10.35
C VAL A 211 -12.20 -5.08 -10.71
N ILE A 212 -11.39 -5.81 -11.48
CA ILE A 212 -10.06 -5.34 -11.87
C ILE A 212 -10.13 -4.18 -12.85
N ASP A 213 -11.16 -4.11 -13.72
CA ASP A 213 -11.42 -2.95 -14.56
C ASP A 213 -11.68 -1.68 -13.74
N GLN A 214 -12.40 -1.79 -12.61
CA GLN A 214 -12.60 -0.67 -11.69
C GLN A 214 -11.27 -0.22 -11.05
N ALA A 215 -10.43 -1.17 -10.63
CA ALA A 215 -9.13 -0.88 -10.04
C ALA A 215 -8.20 -0.16 -11.04
N ILE A 216 -8.16 -0.62 -12.30
CA ILE A 216 -7.38 0.02 -13.38
C ILE A 216 -7.90 1.43 -13.67
N ALA A 217 -9.23 1.62 -13.74
CA ALA A 217 -9.83 2.94 -13.93
C ALA A 217 -9.45 3.90 -12.79
N LEU A 218 -9.46 3.41 -11.55
CA LEU A 218 -9.04 4.19 -10.39
C LEU A 218 -7.54 4.55 -10.45
N LEU A 219 -6.67 3.59 -10.71
CA LEU A 219 -5.21 3.78 -10.82
C LEU A 219 -4.83 4.76 -11.93
N THR A 220 -5.56 4.76 -13.05
CA THR A 220 -5.33 5.67 -14.19
C THR A 220 -5.96 7.05 -14.00
N SER A 221 -6.94 7.21 -13.10
CA SER A 221 -7.59 8.49 -12.83
C SER A 221 -6.70 9.54 -12.16
N GLY A 222 -5.56 9.12 -11.58
CA GLY A 222 -4.69 9.98 -10.77
C GLY A 222 -5.27 10.35 -9.40
N THR A 223 -6.42 9.79 -9.02
CA THR A 223 -7.07 10.03 -7.72
C THR A 223 -6.88 8.90 -6.71
N ALA A 224 -6.24 7.82 -7.13
CA ALA A 224 -5.89 6.69 -6.28
C ALA A 224 -5.02 7.13 -5.08
N VAL A 225 -5.32 6.60 -3.91
CA VAL A 225 -4.52 6.78 -2.70
C VAL A 225 -3.78 5.48 -2.39
N GLY A 226 -2.58 5.58 -1.81
CA GLY A 226 -1.81 4.39 -1.41
C GLY A 226 -1.34 3.50 -2.55
N ALA A 227 -1.37 4.00 -3.80
CA ALA A 227 -0.88 3.27 -4.96
C ALA A 227 0.66 3.20 -4.96
N GLY A 228 1.19 2.00 -5.19
CA GLY A 228 2.61 1.73 -5.42
C GLY A 228 3.04 1.92 -6.87
N GLN A 229 4.35 1.83 -7.11
CA GLN A 229 4.96 1.98 -8.44
C GLN A 229 4.44 0.94 -9.45
N TYR A 230 4.18 -0.29 -8.99
CA TYR A 230 3.83 -1.42 -9.86
C TYR A 230 2.34 -1.78 -9.82
N ASP A 231 1.51 -1.08 -9.04
CA ASP A 231 0.11 -1.47 -8.83
C ASP A 231 -0.69 -1.52 -10.13
N LEU A 232 -0.42 -0.61 -11.07
CA LEU A 232 -1.08 -0.62 -12.38
C LEU A 232 -0.66 -1.84 -13.21
N ALA A 233 0.62 -2.21 -13.20
CA ALA A 233 1.12 -3.41 -13.87
C ALA A 233 0.54 -4.68 -13.21
N SER A 234 0.51 -4.76 -11.88
CA SER A 234 -0.12 -5.87 -11.15
C SER A 234 -1.61 -5.99 -11.45
N ALA A 235 -2.33 -4.87 -11.59
CA ALA A 235 -3.74 -4.90 -11.98
C ALA A 235 -3.92 -5.42 -13.42
N HIS A 236 -3.02 -5.07 -14.34
CA HIS A 236 -3.02 -5.61 -15.70
C HIS A 236 -2.67 -7.12 -15.71
N SER A 237 -1.73 -7.57 -14.88
CA SER A 237 -1.42 -9.00 -14.70
C SER A 237 -2.68 -9.81 -14.34
N VAL A 238 -3.41 -9.37 -13.32
CA VAL A 238 -4.67 -10.02 -12.88
C VAL A 238 -5.74 -9.96 -13.98
N LYS A 239 -5.86 -8.83 -14.68
CA LYS A 239 -6.81 -8.70 -15.81
C LYS A 239 -6.47 -9.66 -16.95
N GLY A 240 -5.20 -9.76 -17.32
CA GLY A 240 -4.71 -10.69 -18.33
C GLY A 240 -5.04 -12.13 -17.98
N ALA A 241 -4.75 -12.53 -16.75
CA ALA A 241 -5.08 -13.85 -16.23
C ALA A 241 -6.59 -14.14 -16.25
N ALA A 242 -7.44 -13.18 -15.86
CA ALA A 242 -8.89 -13.31 -15.92
C ALA A 242 -9.40 -13.47 -17.37
N LEU A 243 -8.85 -12.70 -18.32
CA LEU A 243 -9.19 -12.79 -19.74
C LEU A 243 -8.79 -14.14 -20.35
N VAL A 244 -7.63 -14.68 -19.98
CA VAL A 244 -7.20 -16.03 -20.40
C VAL A 244 -8.17 -17.10 -19.89
N LYS A 245 -8.56 -17.06 -18.61
CA LYS A 245 -9.55 -18.00 -18.06
C LYS A 245 -10.91 -17.92 -18.74
N LEU A 246 -11.27 -16.75 -19.27
CA LEU A 246 -12.49 -16.50 -20.04
C LEU A 246 -12.37 -16.81 -21.54
N ASP A 247 -11.24 -17.37 -21.99
CA ASP A 247 -10.92 -17.63 -23.40
C ASP A 247 -10.93 -16.37 -24.30
N ARG A 248 -10.69 -15.19 -23.70
CA ARG A 248 -10.62 -13.90 -24.38
C ARG A 248 -9.16 -13.55 -24.70
N CYS A 249 -8.47 -14.47 -25.36
CA CYS A 249 -7.02 -14.42 -25.55
C CYS A 249 -6.53 -13.24 -26.41
N GLU A 250 -7.32 -12.79 -27.39
CA GLU A 250 -7.01 -11.59 -28.19
C GLU A 250 -6.95 -10.32 -27.32
N GLU A 251 -7.85 -10.21 -26.34
CA GLU A 251 -7.88 -9.08 -25.41
C GLU A 251 -6.84 -9.23 -24.29
N ALA A 252 -6.50 -10.47 -23.91
CA ALA A 252 -5.54 -10.75 -22.85
C ALA A 252 -4.12 -10.29 -23.20
N LEU A 253 -3.66 -10.58 -24.43
CA LEU A 253 -2.27 -10.33 -24.84
C LEU A 253 -1.76 -8.90 -24.59
N PRO A 254 -2.40 -7.83 -25.11
CA PRO A 254 -1.89 -6.47 -24.91
C PRO A 254 -1.88 -6.04 -23.44
N VAL A 255 -2.79 -6.59 -22.62
CA VAL A 255 -2.86 -6.33 -21.19
C VAL A 255 -1.70 -7.03 -20.46
N ILE A 256 -1.41 -8.28 -20.83
CA ILE A 256 -0.27 -9.05 -20.28
C ILE A 256 1.06 -8.40 -20.70
N ASP A 257 1.19 -7.97 -21.96
CA ASP A 257 2.37 -7.25 -22.43
C ASP A 257 2.62 -5.97 -21.63
N TYR A 258 1.56 -5.20 -21.33
CA TYR A 258 1.68 -4.04 -20.44
C TYR A 258 2.20 -4.43 -19.05
N ALA A 259 1.71 -5.53 -18.47
CA ALA A 259 2.15 -6.00 -17.15
C ALA A 259 3.64 -6.37 -17.16
N ILE A 260 4.11 -7.07 -18.19
CA ILE A 260 5.52 -7.45 -18.37
C ILE A 260 6.40 -6.21 -18.55
N ASP A 261 5.98 -5.25 -19.39
CA ASP A 261 6.80 -4.08 -19.72
C ASP A 261 6.92 -3.07 -18.56
N ASN A 262 5.96 -3.07 -17.63
CA ASN A 262 5.85 -2.06 -16.58
C ASN A 262 5.92 -2.62 -15.15
N GLY A 263 5.94 -3.95 -15.00
CA GLY A 263 5.98 -4.66 -13.73
C GLY A 263 7.32 -5.32 -13.44
N PRO A 264 7.47 -5.95 -12.27
CA PRO A 264 8.56 -6.89 -12.01
C PRO A 264 8.38 -8.17 -12.84
N ASP A 265 9.49 -8.85 -13.17
CA ASP A 265 9.45 -10.14 -13.85
C ASP A 265 8.62 -11.15 -13.04
N SER A 266 7.65 -11.78 -13.71
CA SER A 266 6.62 -12.59 -13.07
C SER A 266 6.37 -13.86 -13.87
N TRP A 267 6.50 -15.02 -13.21
CA TRP A 267 6.18 -16.32 -13.80
C TRP A 267 4.76 -16.33 -14.38
N ASN A 268 3.80 -15.79 -13.62
CA ASN A 268 2.38 -15.77 -14.00
C ASN A 268 2.14 -15.02 -15.31
N ASP A 269 2.83 -13.89 -15.54
CA ASP A 269 2.60 -13.08 -16.73
C ASP A 269 3.11 -13.77 -17.98
N HIS A 270 4.33 -14.34 -17.93
CA HIS A 270 4.88 -15.10 -19.04
C HIS A 270 4.11 -16.41 -19.29
N TYR A 271 3.66 -17.09 -18.23
CA TYR A 271 2.83 -18.27 -18.35
C TYR A 271 1.49 -17.94 -19.03
N ASN A 272 0.76 -16.94 -18.55
CA ASN A 272 -0.52 -16.53 -19.15
C ASN A 272 -0.33 -16.02 -20.59
N LYS A 273 0.78 -15.33 -20.90
CA LYS A 273 1.12 -14.97 -22.28
C LYS A 273 1.28 -16.20 -23.16
N SER A 274 1.97 -17.24 -22.68
CA SER A 274 2.15 -18.48 -23.44
C SER A 274 0.81 -19.17 -23.75
N VAL A 275 -0.10 -19.23 -22.77
CA VAL A 275 -1.44 -19.81 -22.93
C VAL A 275 -2.26 -19.01 -23.96
N ALA A 276 -2.24 -17.68 -23.85
CA ALA A 276 -2.95 -16.82 -24.80
C ALA A 276 -2.40 -16.95 -26.24
N LEU A 277 -1.07 -17.01 -26.40
CA LEU A 277 -0.43 -17.20 -27.71
C LEU A 277 -0.76 -18.57 -28.33
N GLU A 278 -0.78 -19.63 -27.52
CA GLU A 278 -1.13 -20.97 -27.98
C GLU A 278 -2.58 -21.03 -28.46
N ALA A 279 -3.52 -20.45 -27.70
CA ALA A 279 -4.93 -20.35 -28.09
C ALA A 279 -5.15 -19.58 -29.40
N LEU A 280 -4.25 -18.65 -29.73
CA LEU A 280 -4.27 -17.87 -30.97
C LEU A 280 -3.46 -18.50 -32.11
N GLY A 281 -2.89 -19.69 -31.91
CA GLY A 281 -2.09 -20.41 -32.90
C GLY A 281 -0.67 -19.84 -33.12
N ARG A 282 -0.19 -18.95 -32.24
CA ARG A 282 1.15 -18.33 -32.30
C ARG A 282 2.16 -19.21 -31.54
N ILE A 283 2.36 -20.43 -32.03
CA ILE A 283 3.05 -21.51 -31.31
C ILE A 283 4.52 -21.17 -30.98
N GLU A 284 5.28 -20.64 -31.94
CA GLU A 284 6.70 -20.30 -31.72
C GLU A 284 6.87 -19.24 -30.62
N GLU A 285 6.00 -18.22 -30.60
CA GLU A 285 6.03 -17.17 -29.58
C GLU A 285 5.57 -17.69 -28.22
N SER A 286 4.61 -18.63 -28.20
CA SER A 286 4.18 -19.33 -26.98
C SER A 286 5.32 -20.10 -26.34
N GLU A 287 6.12 -20.83 -27.13
CA GLU A 287 7.28 -21.57 -26.64
C GLU A 287 8.34 -20.66 -26.01
N ILE A 288 8.59 -19.49 -26.61
CA ILE A 288 9.49 -18.48 -26.05
C ILE A 288 8.95 -17.98 -24.70
N ALA A 289 7.66 -17.58 -24.64
CA ALA A 289 7.05 -17.09 -23.41
C ALA A 289 7.08 -18.15 -22.30
N ARG A 290 6.83 -19.42 -22.64
CA ARG A 290 6.88 -20.53 -21.70
C ARG A 290 8.30 -20.81 -21.19
N SER A 291 9.30 -20.73 -22.07
CA SER A 291 10.72 -20.85 -21.67
C SER A 291 11.13 -19.78 -20.67
N ILE A 292 10.70 -18.52 -20.89
CA ILE A 292 10.93 -17.43 -19.94
C ILE A 292 10.21 -17.71 -18.61
N ALA A 293 8.93 -18.11 -18.66
CA ALA A 293 8.20 -18.48 -17.46
C ALA A 293 8.95 -19.55 -16.66
N ASP A 294 9.33 -20.67 -17.29
CA ASP A 294 10.07 -21.74 -16.60
C ASP A 294 11.37 -21.26 -15.94
N SER A 295 12.11 -20.35 -16.59
CA SER A 295 13.33 -19.76 -16.01
C SER A 295 13.08 -18.92 -14.74
N LEU A 296 11.87 -18.37 -14.59
CA LEU A 296 11.46 -17.59 -13.42
C LEU A 296 10.91 -18.45 -12.28
N ARG A 297 10.53 -19.71 -12.55
CA ARG A 297 10.02 -20.62 -11.50
C ARG A 297 11.13 -21.10 -10.56
N ASP A 298 12.35 -21.15 -11.07
CA ASP A 298 13.50 -21.76 -10.42
C ASP A 298 14.44 -20.72 -9.75
N ALA A 299 14.06 -19.43 -9.76
CA ALA A 299 14.81 -18.30 -9.22
C ALA A 299 14.26 -17.82 -7.86
#